data_AF-A0A2P4UE43-F1
#
_entry.id   AF-A0A2P4UE43-F1
#
_cell.length_a   1.000
_cell.length_b   1.000
_cell.length_c   1.000
_cell.angle_alpha   90.00
_cell.angle_beta   90.00
_cell.angle_gamma   90.00
#
_symmetry.space_group_name_H-M   'P 1'
#
loop_
_entity.id
_entity.type
_entity.pdbx_description
1 polymer ?
#
loop_
_entity_poly.entity_id
_entity_poly.type
_entity_poly.pdbx_seq_one_letter_code
_entity_poly.pdbx_strand_id
1 'polypeptide(L)'
;MPETTGEKPATGTLYRDLVWLAYLVLPDRGTRTRRIALARRIADAAVAGRPRDPRRRRTRVLRRAARPPRRLALGLGPWTRALPVPLPAPALTDLLGTLDPPVRIAYVLRRLAGIPGYEVRDQLTMLRVADPAAVLAAAEAAPEPPEVPAPFPAAQVRPVRRRSLVPVTAGAALTATLVGALAAGEAGRLGVDGTAAARDLRVVAAPPDAWRTGPHRLDTWPARGDLASDRDFAGRAARAFATADRTGPDRAQLLFAGRVGGRPVALLRRAGRVARFAGGSVEVVSAGEDAETPLALGDGRYLLPPWIASVTTPAGRAVPVRSGVTDPVAPTTRCGRGPLFDQHGPGTAVRTVGHLGGPRPLALSYRMPGTPPVTRLTGGGLHLWERLGCALPQPARPLGEARAYDFWSGQLPFDGGRGDWTCTRLTFAGGGTTSRAVLLTPRAEQATGWCDEARPVAGAWWRAPSGRWAYIAAARRDLTPSVDGRPRSISRRGGLLIVPGPDSPHSPSATFTASAH
;
A
#
# COMPACT_ATOMS: atom_id res chain seq x y z
N MET A 1 -13.92 -43.31 4.79
CA MET A 1 -13.20 -42.35 3.93
C MET A 1 -12.71 -41.21 4.81
N PRO A 2 -11.42 -40.85 4.81
CA PRO A 2 -10.90 -39.89 5.77
C PRO A 2 -11.30 -38.46 5.38
N GLU A 3 -11.89 -37.75 6.32
CA GLU A 3 -12.13 -36.31 6.29
C GLU A 3 -10.80 -35.57 6.16
N THR A 4 -10.57 -34.90 5.03
CA THR A 4 -9.49 -33.93 4.89
C THR A 4 -9.93 -32.62 5.53
N THR A 5 -9.78 -32.53 6.86
CA THR A 5 -9.78 -31.25 7.57
C THR A 5 -8.71 -30.34 6.96
N GLY A 6 -9.14 -29.36 6.16
CA GLY A 6 -8.27 -28.28 5.68
C GLY A 6 -7.75 -27.49 6.86
N GLU A 7 -6.56 -27.85 7.33
CA GLU A 7 -5.89 -27.24 8.46
C GLU A 7 -5.62 -25.75 8.14
N LYS A 8 -6.42 -24.86 8.74
CA LYS A 8 -6.18 -23.42 8.78
C LYS A 8 -4.73 -23.25 9.26
N PRO A 9 -3.84 -22.53 8.56
CA PRO A 9 -2.46 -22.43 8.99
C PRO A 9 -2.42 -21.84 10.40
N ALA A 10 -1.89 -22.61 11.35
CA ALA A 10 -1.89 -22.26 12.77
C ALA A 10 -1.28 -20.86 12.97
N THR A 11 -1.95 -20.01 13.76
CA THR A 11 -1.46 -18.67 14.08
C THR A 11 -0.06 -18.73 14.68
N GLY A 12 0.91 -18.09 14.02
CA GLY A 12 2.33 -18.13 14.38
C GLY A 12 3.23 -18.89 13.38
N THR A 13 2.66 -19.38 12.28
CA THR A 13 3.41 -19.96 11.15
C THR A 13 3.93 -18.89 10.20
N LEU A 14 3.15 -17.83 9.95
CA LEU A 14 3.48 -16.73 9.05
C LEU A 14 4.17 -15.58 9.80
N TYR A 15 5.13 -14.93 9.15
CA TYR A 15 5.88 -13.80 9.74
C TYR A 15 4.97 -12.65 10.21
N ARG A 16 3.87 -12.39 9.50
CA ARG A 16 2.86 -11.40 9.89
C ARG A 16 2.20 -11.73 11.24
N ASP A 17 1.92 -13.00 11.49
CA ASP A 17 1.30 -13.46 12.73
C ASP A 17 2.28 -13.30 13.90
N LEU A 18 3.57 -13.56 13.65
CA LEU A 18 4.63 -13.35 14.63
C LEU A 18 4.77 -11.86 15.02
N VAL A 19 4.67 -10.94 14.05
CA VAL A 19 4.70 -9.50 14.33
C VAL A 19 3.44 -9.05 15.09
N TRP A 20 2.28 -9.59 14.71
CA TRP A 20 1.02 -9.30 15.39
C TRP A 20 1.01 -9.79 16.84
N LEU A 21 1.43 -11.04 17.09
CA LEU A 21 1.61 -11.58 18.44
C LEU A 21 2.61 -10.76 19.26
N ALA A 22 3.75 -10.38 18.66
CA ALA A 22 4.73 -9.54 19.34
C ALA A 22 4.15 -8.18 19.73
N TYR A 23 3.41 -7.52 18.84
CA TYR A 23 2.80 -6.22 19.10
C TYR A 23 1.83 -6.26 20.29
N LEU A 24 0.94 -7.26 20.32
CA LEU A 24 -0.08 -7.38 21.36
C LEU A 24 0.52 -7.73 22.72
N VAL A 25 1.56 -8.58 22.76
CA VAL A 25 2.20 -9.00 24.03
C VAL A 25 3.13 -7.93 24.61
N LEU A 26 3.75 -7.09 23.77
CA LEU A 26 4.67 -6.05 24.22
C LEU A 26 4.02 -5.16 25.30
N PRO A 27 4.77 -4.72 26.33
CA PRO A 27 4.26 -3.81 27.33
C PRO A 27 3.85 -2.48 26.71
N ASP A 28 2.84 -1.85 27.31
CA ASP A 28 2.41 -0.53 26.90
C ASP A 28 3.38 0.53 27.42
N ARG A 29 4.55 0.61 26.80
CA ARG A 29 5.61 1.55 27.13
C ARG A 29 6.12 2.23 25.87
N GLY A 30 5.76 3.49 25.70
CA GLY A 30 6.20 4.35 24.60
C GLY A 30 5.19 4.45 23.46
N THR A 31 5.56 5.18 22.40
CA THR A 31 4.65 5.45 21.28
C THR A 31 4.27 4.16 20.53
N ARG A 32 3.04 4.08 20.01
CA ARG A 32 2.58 2.91 19.23
C ARG A 32 3.51 2.58 18.05
N THR A 33 4.04 3.62 17.42
CA THR A 33 5.09 3.60 16.39
C THR A 33 6.34 2.84 16.86
N ARG A 34 6.82 3.11 18.08
CA ARG A 34 7.95 2.41 18.66
C ARG A 34 7.62 0.95 18.96
N ARG A 35 6.40 0.67 19.44
CA ARG A 35 5.91 -0.68 19.74
C ARG A 35 5.87 -1.58 18.50
N ILE A 36 5.35 -1.09 17.38
CA ILE A 36 5.33 -1.86 16.11
C ILE A 36 6.72 -2.07 15.52
N ALA A 37 7.62 -1.08 15.63
CA ALA A 37 9.01 -1.23 15.21
C ALA A 37 9.74 -2.32 16.03
N LEU A 38 9.50 -2.34 17.35
CA LEU A 38 10.05 -3.34 18.24
C LEU A 38 9.46 -4.74 17.96
N ALA A 39 8.16 -4.83 17.71
CA ALA A 39 7.47 -6.08 17.35
C ALA A 39 8.07 -6.73 16.10
N ARG A 40 8.33 -5.93 15.05
CA ARG A 40 9.00 -6.41 13.84
C ARG A 40 10.40 -6.93 14.12
N ARG A 41 11.22 -6.15 14.85
CA ARG A 41 12.58 -6.56 15.20
C ARG A 41 12.61 -7.87 15.99
N ILE A 42 11.63 -8.10 16.87
CA ILE A 42 11.47 -9.36 17.61
C ILE A 42 11.15 -10.52 16.66
N ALA A 43 10.21 -10.33 15.73
CA ALA A 43 9.84 -11.35 14.75
C ALA A 43 10.99 -11.65 13.78
N ASP A 44 11.70 -10.65 13.27
CA ASP A 44 12.87 -10.83 12.41
C ASP A 44 13.95 -11.65 13.11
N ALA A 45 14.22 -11.33 14.38
CA ALA A 45 15.18 -12.07 15.18
C ALA A 45 14.71 -13.50 15.52
N ALA A 46 13.41 -13.78 15.42
CA ALA A 46 12.87 -15.14 15.58
C ALA A 46 12.97 -15.95 14.29
N VAL A 47 12.76 -15.30 13.12
CA VAL A 47 12.87 -15.92 11.79
C VAL A 47 14.33 -16.11 11.34
N ALA A 48 15.25 -15.23 11.74
CA ALA A 48 16.66 -15.29 11.34
C ALA A 48 17.48 -16.43 11.99
N GLY A 49 16.92 -17.18 12.95
CA GLY A 49 17.61 -18.31 13.60
C GLY A 49 17.13 -19.68 13.08
N ARG A 50 17.90 -20.75 13.35
CA ARG A 50 17.51 -22.14 13.05
C ARG A 50 16.56 -22.74 14.11
N PRO A 51 15.26 -22.42 14.08
CA PRO A 51 14.25 -23.45 14.30
C PRO A 51 13.30 -23.55 13.09
N ARG A 52 13.17 -24.76 12.53
CA ARG A 52 12.19 -25.04 11.46
C ARG A 52 10.76 -25.18 12.00
N ASP A 53 10.61 -25.48 13.29
CA ASP A 53 9.33 -25.67 13.97
C ASP A 53 8.60 -24.33 14.28
N PRO A 54 7.37 -24.13 13.74
CA PRO A 54 6.52 -22.97 14.03
C PRO A 54 6.25 -22.73 15.52
N ARG A 55 6.04 -23.79 16.32
CA ARG A 55 5.75 -23.66 17.77
C ARG A 55 6.93 -23.06 18.52
N ARG A 56 8.15 -23.48 18.20
CA ARG A 56 9.39 -22.91 18.76
C ARG A 56 9.61 -21.46 18.33
N ARG A 57 9.24 -21.07 17.09
CA ARG A 57 9.31 -19.67 16.64
C ARG A 57 8.34 -18.79 17.42
N ARG A 58 7.08 -19.22 17.54
CA ARG A 58 6.05 -18.55 18.37
C ARG A 58 6.51 -18.39 19.81
N THR A 59 7.01 -19.45 20.44
CA THR A 59 7.57 -19.43 21.81
C THR A 59 8.67 -18.37 21.96
N ARG A 60 9.60 -18.30 21.00
CA ARG A 60 10.72 -17.33 21.02
C ARG A 60 10.23 -15.89 20.91
N VAL A 61 9.22 -15.64 20.08
CA VAL A 61 8.59 -14.33 19.94
C VAL A 61 7.90 -13.92 21.24
N LEU A 62 7.04 -14.79 21.80
CA LEU A 62 6.32 -14.52 23.05
C LEU A 62 7.29 -14.24 24.20
N ARG A 63 8.35 -15.04 24.34
CA ARG A 63 9.39 -14.84 25.37
C ARG A 63 10.07 -13.48 25.25
N ARG A 64 10.44 -13.06 24.04
CA ARG A 64 11.09 -11.77 23.79
C ARG A 64 10.13 -10.59 23.90
N ALA A 65 8.85 -10.77 23.54
CA ALA A 65 7.84 -9.73 23.65
C ALA A 65 7.44 -9.47 25.11
N ALA A 66 7.35 -10.52 25.94
CA ALA A 66 7.05 -10.38 27.37
C ALA A 66 8.15 -9.63 28.13
N ARG A 67 9.42 -9.82 27.73
CA ARG A 67 10.59 -9.18 28.34
C ARG A 67 11.53 -8.65 27.25
N PRO A 68 11.20 -7.50 26.63
CA PRO A 68 12.00 -6.97 25.53
C PRO A 68 13.37 -6.53 26.06
N PRO A 69 14.49 -7.11 25.57
CA PRO A 69 15.82 -6.71 26.01
C PRO A 69 16.12 -5.26 25.59
N ARG A 70 16.70 -4.46 26.50
CA ARG A 70 17.00 -3.02 26.29
C ARG A 70 17.77 -2.76 24.99
N ARG A 71 18.66 -3.67 24.58
CA ARG A 71 19.43 -3.60 23.33
C ARG A 71 18.57 -3.59 22.06
N LEU A 72 17.38 -4.20 22.09
CA LEU A 72 16.44 -4.16 20.94
C LEU A 72 15.73 -2.81 20.81
N ALA A 73 15.75 -1.97 21.84
CA ALA A 73 15.20 -0.63 21.81
C ALA A 73 16.20 0.43 21.30
N LEU A 74 17.50 0.13 21.25
CA LEU A 74 18.55 1.00 20.73
C LEU A 74 18.58 0.94 19.18
N GLY A 75 18.66 2.11 18.52
CA GLY A 75 18.81 2.20 17.07
C GLY A 75 17.55 1.91 16.25
N LEU A 76 16.34 2.10 16.82
CA LEU A 76 15.06 1.92 16.11
C LEU A 76 14.78 2.99 15.04
N GLY A 77 15.64 4.01 14.90
CA GLY A 77 15.47 5.14 13.96
C GLY A 77 15.09 4.72 12.53
N PRO A 78 15.82 3.81 11.87
CA PRO A 78 15.47 3.33 10.53
C PRO A 78 14.12 2.59 10.48
N TRP A 79 13.74 1.90 11.57
CA TRP A 79 12.52 1.09 11.66
C TRP A 79 11.27 1.92 11.93
N THR A 80 11.42 3.10 12.56
CA THR A 80 10.29 4.03 12.78
C THR A 80 9.80 4.71 11.49
N ARG A 81 10.61 4.73 10.42
CA ARG A 81 10.27 5.38 9.14
C ARG A 81 9.48 4.49 8.17
N ALA A 82 9.33 3.21 8.46
CA ALA A 82 8.74 2.21 7.56
C ALA A 82 7.42 1.63 8.10
N LEU A 83 6.64 2.42 8.85
CA LEU A 83 5.55 1.88 9.66
C LEU A 83 4.17 2.02 9.00
N PRO A 84 3.40 0.93 8.91
CA PRO A 84 2.05 0.90 8.37
C PRO A 84 1.01 1.23 9.45
N VAL A 85 -0.11 1.81 9.02
CA VAL A 85 -1.34 2.07 9.77
C VAL A 85 -2.47 1.45 8.93
N PRO A 86 -3.40 0.64 9.48
CA PRO A 86 -3.96 0.75 10.84
C PRO A 86 -3.28 -0.14 11.89
N LEU A 87 -3.08 0.44 13.08
CA LEU A 87 -2.68 -0.26 14.30
C LEU A 87 -3.94 -0.69 15.07
N PRO A 88 -3.88 -1.75 15.91
CA PRO A 88 -5.01 -2.11 16.78
C PRO A 88 -5.53 -0.94 17.60
N ALA A 89 -6.82 -0.95 17.90
CA ALA A 89 -7.52 0.12 18.60
C ALA A 89 -6.87 0.44 19.97
N PRO A 90 -6.88 1.72 20.40
CA PRO A 90 -6.36 2.15 21.71
C PRO A 90 -6.84 1.28 22.87
N ALA A 91 -8.16 1.06 22.92
CA ALA A 91 -8.82 0.41 24.03
C ALA A 91 -8.32 -1.03 24.26
N LEU A 92 -7.99 -1.75 23.18
CA LEU A 92 -7.41 -3.08 23.29
C LEU A 92 -5.98 -3.04 23.82
N THR A 93 -5.16 -2.08 23.36
CA THR A 93 -3.79 -1.94 23.88
C THR A 93 -3.77 -1.53 25.35
N ASP A 94 -4.74 -0.73 25.78
CA ASP A 94 -4.90 -0.28 27.17
C ASP A 94 -5.34 -1.44 28.06
N LEU A 95 -6.36 -2.21 27.64
CA LEU A 95 -6.78 -3.46 28.32
C LEU A 95 -5.61 -4.45 28.45
N LEU A 96 -4.88 -4.70 27.37
CA LEU A 96 -3.73 -5.61 27.44
C LEU A 96 -2.64 -5.05 28.38
N GLY A 97 -2.50 -3.71 28.46
CA GLY A 97 -1.57 -3.02 29.34
C GLY A 97 -1.80 -3.31 30.83
N THR A 98 -3.05 -3.52 31.26
CA THR A 98 -3.41 -3.82 32.66
C THR A 98 -3.14 -5.26 33.07
N LEU A 99 -3.07 -6.19 32.10
CA LEU A 99 -2.81 -7.61 32.37
C LEU A 99 -1.33 -7.88 32.64
N ASP A 100 -1.07 -8.77 33.62
CA ASP A 100 0.26 -9.32 33.87
C ASP A 100 0.84 -10.03 32.64
N PRO A 101 2.17 -10.03 32.41
CA PRO A 101 2.74 -10.54 31.16
C PRO A 101 2.35 -11.99 30.80
N PRO A 102 2.33 -12.96 31.72
CA PRO A 102 1.85 -14.32 31.41
C PRO A 102 0.36 -14.36 31.07
N VAL A 103 -0.47 -13.62 31.82
CA VAL A 103 -1.93 -13.53 31.60
C VAL A 103 -2.24 -12.88 30.26
N ARG A 104 -1.51 -11.82 29.90
CA ARG A 104 -1.59 -11.17 28.59
C ARG A 104 -1.26 -12.13 27.44
N ILE A 105 -0.23 -12.97 27.58
CA ILE A 105 0.10 -13.98 26.58
C ILE A 105 -1.06 -14.98 26.43
N ALA A 106 -1.54 -15.52 27.54
CA ALA A 106 -2.65 -16.47 27.53
C ALA A 106 -3.91 -15.85 26.90
N TYR A 107 -4.23 -14.61 27.25
CA TYR A 107 -5.34 -13.84 26.70
C TYR A 107 -5.20 -13.67 25.17
N VAL A 108 -4.05 -13.20 24.69
CA VAL A 108 -3.79 -13.02 23.25
C VAL A 108 -3.90 -14.34 22.49
N LEU A 109 -3.31 -15.43 23.00
CA LEU A 109 -3.37 -16.73 22.33
C LEU A 109 -4.79 -17.32 22.31
N ARG A 110 -5.51 -17.23 23.44
CA ARG A 110 -6.83 -17.84 23.60
C ARG A 110 -7.94 -17.03 22.93
N ARG A 111 -8.04 -15.74 23.24
CA ARG A 111 -9.16 -14.86 22.85
C ARG A 111 -8.96 -14.19 21.51
N LEU A 112 -7.72 -13.85 21.14
CA LEU A 112 -7.44 -13.11 19.89
C LEU A 112 -6.93 -14.02 18.77
N ALA A 113 -6.04 -14.98 19.08
CA ALA A 113 -5.53 -15.93 18.09
C ALA A 113 -6.41 -17.18 17.93
N GLY A 114 -7.39 -17.38 18.83
CA GLY A 114 -8.31 -18.52 18.77
C GLY A 114 -7.65 -19.88 19.03
N ILE A 115 -6.50 -19.92 19.70
CA ILE A 115 -5.79 -21.16 20.00
C ILE A 115 -6.55 -21.94 21.09
N PRO A 116 -6.73 -23.27 20.94
CA PRO A 116 -7.37 -24.11 21.95
C PRO A 116 -6.67 -24.06 23.31
N GLY A 117 -7.42 -24.14 24.41
CA GLY A 117 -6.90 -23.98 25.78
C GLY A 117 -5.75 -24.94 26.14
N TYR A 118 -5.80 -26.20 25.65
CA TYR A 118 -4.72 -27.17 25.87
C TYR A 118 -3.40 -26.73 25.20
N GLU A 119 -3.47 -26.20 23.96
CA GLU A 119 -2.28 -25.72 23.26
C GLU A 119 -1.74 -24.41 23.87
N VAL A 120 -2.63 -23.56 24.41
CA VAL A 120 -2.22 -22.41 25.22
C VAL A 120 -1.47 -22.86 26.47
N ARG A 121 -1.99 -23.88 27.18
CA ARG A 121 -1.34 -24.46 28.37
C ARG A 121 0.06 -25.00 28.03
N ASP A 122 0.20 -25.78 26.95
CA ASP A 122 1.49 -26.27 26.46
C ASP A 122 2.45 -25.12 26.16
N GLN A 123 1.94 -24.07 25.51
CA GLN A 123 2.71 -22.89 25.13
C GLN A 123 3.21 -22.11 26.37
N LEU A 124 2.40 -22.02 27.43
CA LEU A 124 2.77 -21.41 28.71
C LEU A 124 3.80 -22.27 29.48
N THR A 125 3.65 -23.60 29.46
CA THR A 125 4.65 -24.54 30.00
C THR A 125 6.00 -24.37 29.30
N MET A 126 6.03 -24.26 27.97
CA MET A 126 7.26 -23.98 27.20
C MET A 126 7.89 -22.61 27.52
N LEU A 127 7.10 -21.67 28.04
CA LEU A 127 7.56 -20.38 28.53
C LEU A 127 8.03 -20.42 29.98
N ARG A 128 7.95 -21.59 30.65
CA ARG A 128 8.28 -21.81 32.06
C ARG A 128 7.44 -20.94 33.01
N VAL A 129 6.15 -20.80 32.70
CA VAL A 129 5.18 -20.21 33.64
C VAL A 129 4.93 -21.22 34.76
N ALA A 130 5.04 -20.76 36.02
CA ALA A 130 4.99 -21.62 37.20
C ALA A 130 3.63 -22.36 37.34
N ASP A 131 2.53 -21.63 37.11
CA ASP A 131 1.18 -22.20 37.09
C ASP A 131 0.45 -21.80 35.79
N PRO A 132 0.57 -22.61 34.73
CA PRO A 132 -0.14 -22.38 33.47
C PRO A 132 -1.67 -22.41 33.61
N ALA A 133 -2.21 -23.16 34.57
CA ALA A 133 -3.65 -23.31 34.76
C ALA A 133 -4.25 -22.05 35.38
N ALA A 134 -3.65 -21.52 36.46
CA ALA A 134 -4.08 -20.27 37.05
C ALA A 134 -3.95 -19.09 36.07
N VAL A 135 -2.89 -19.05 35.26
CA VAL A 135 -2.70 -18.01 34.25
C VAL A 135 -3.76 -18.09 33.14
N LEU A 136 -4.14 -19.29 32.71
CA LEU A 136 -5.21 -19.47 31.73
C LEU A 136 -6.57 -19.07 32.31
N ALA A 137 -6.88 -19.45 33.55
CA ALA A 137 -8.10 -19.05 34.24
C ALA A 137 -8.20 -17.52 34.40
N ALA A 138 -7.11 -16.87 34.81
CA ALA A 138 -7.05 -15.41 34.91
C ALA A 138 -7.25 -14.72 33.54
N ALA A 139 -6.74 -15.31 32.46
CA ALA A 139 -6.97 -14.79 31.11
C ALA A 139 -8.41 -15.01 30.61
N GLU A 140 -9.08 -16.07 31.06
CA GLU A 140 -10.48 -16.33 30.72
C GLU A 140 -11.44 -15.42 31.50
N ALA A 141 -11.09 -15.05 32.73
CA ALA A 141 -11.82 -14.12 33.58
C ALA A 141 -11.61 -12.63 33.22
N ALA A 142 -10.61 -12.31 32.39
CA ALA A 142 -10.38 -10.94 31.93
C ALA A 142 -11.54 -10.42 31.05
N PRO A 143 -11.82 -9.10 31.04
CA PRO A 143 -12.90 -8.53 30.24
C PRO A 143 -12.78 -8.87 28.76
N GLU A 144 -13.92 -9.00 28.08
CA GLU A 144 -13.93 -9.29 26.64
C GLU A 144 -13.26 -8.19 25.82
N PRO A 145 -12.59 -8.53 24.70
CA PRO A 145 -11.95 -7.52 23.88
C PRO A 145 -13.02 -6.67 23.22
N PRO A 146 -12.90 -5.32 23.24
CA PRO A 146 -13.89 -4.43 22.62
C PRO A 146 -13.99 -4.67 21.10
N GLU A 147 -12.90 -5.13 20.48
CA GLU A 147 -12.84 -5.56 19.08
C GLU A 147 -11.70 -6.58 18.92
N VAL A 148 -11.91 -7.65 18.14
CA VAL A 148 -10.86 -8.62 17.82
C VAL A 148 -10.06 -8.09 16.62
N PRO A 149 -8.78 -7.71 16.79
CA PRO A 149 -8.03 -7.09 15.71
C PRO A 149 -7.62 -8.16 14.69
N ALA A 150 -7.87 -7.89 13.41
CA ALA A 150 -7.36 -8.73 12.34
C ALA A 150 -5.81 -8.78 12.37
N PRO A 151 -5.18 -9.91 12.00
CA PRO A 151 -3.74 -9.99 11.78
C PRO A 151 -3.26 -8.96 10.74
N PHE A 152 -2.01 -8.50 10.86
CA PHE A 152 -1.45 -7.54 9.91
C PHE A 152 -1.44 -8.10 8.46
N PRO A 153 -1.80 -7.31 7.44
CA PRO A 153 -1.76 -7.76 6.04
C PRO A 153 -0.34 -8.18 5.61
N ALA A 154 -0.22 -9.27 4.85
CA ALA A 154 1.08 -9.85 4.47
C ALA A 154 1.99 -8.88 3.70
N ALA A 155 1.42 -7.99 2.88
CA ALA A 155 2.17 -6.96 2.14
C ALA A 155 2.87 -5.92 3.04
N GLN A 156 2.41 -5.78 4.29
CA GLN A 156 2.87 -4.76 5.22
C GLN A 156 4.00 -5.24 6.12
N VAL A 157 4.35 -6.53 6.10
CA VAL A 157 5.30 -7.11 7.05
C VAL A 157 6.30 -7.92 6.24
N ARG A 158 7.21 -7.27 5.51
CA ARG A 158 8.36 -7.95 4.91
C ARG A 158 9.53 -7.92 5.90
N PRO A 159 10.25 -9.05 6.10
CA PRO A 159 11.45 -9.03 6.91
C PRO A 159 12.47 -8.10 6.27
N VAL A 160 13.02 -7.16 7.03
CA VAL A 160 14.11 -6.31 6.53
C VAL A 160 15.34 -7.22 6.43
N ARG A 161 15.75 -7.55 5.19
CA ARG A 161 16.99 -8.30 4.95
C ARG A 161 18.12 -7.56 5.65
N ARG A 162 18.73 -8.18 6.66
CA ARG A 162 19.98 -7.70 7.23
C ARG A 162 20.98 -7.65 6.09
N ARG A 163 21.44 -6.45 5.70
CA ARG A 163 22.67 -6.32 4.92
C ARG A 163 23.77 -7.00 5.73
N SER A 164 24.53 -7.86 5.07
CA SER A 164 25.71 -8.52 5.65
C SER A 164 26.61 -7.46 6.28
N LEU A 165 27.04 -7.67 7.53
CA LEU A 165 27.98 -6.80 8.25
C LEU A 165 29.44 -7.05 7.83
N VAL A 166 29.69 -7.94 6.86
CA VAL A 166 31.02 -8.26 6.35
C VAL A 166 31.80 -7.05 5.78
N PRO A 167 31.20 -5.98 5.23
CA PRO A 167 31.99 -4.85 4.73
C PRO A 167 32.27 -3.75 5.78
N VAL A 168 31.83 -3.90 7.04
CA VAL A 168 32.00 -2.83 8.06
C VAL A 168 33.32 -2.95 8.83
N THR A 169 33.97 -4.11 8.85
CA THR A 169 35.29 -4.26 9.49
C THR A 169 36.43 -3.64 8.68
N ALA A 170 36.29 -3.51 7.35
CA ALA A 170 37.30 -2.90 6.49
C ALA A 170 37.32 -1.35 6.56
N GLY A 171 36.21 -0.71 6.93
CA GLY A 171 36.11 0.76 6.97
C GLY A 171 36.59 1.42 8.27
N ALA A 172 36.64 0.67 9.37
CA ALA A 172 37.03 1.22 10.68
C ALA A 172 38.55 1.44 10.83
N ALA A 173 39.37 0.67 10.11
CA ALA A 173 40.83 0.84 10.12
C ALA A 173 41.29 2.10 9.34
N LEU A 174 40.56 2.50 8.30
CA LEU A 174 40.87 3.67 7.47
C LEU A 174 40.41 5.00 8.09
N THR A 175 39.45 4.97 9.01
CA THR A 175 38.96 6.19 9.68
C THR A 175 39.82 6.55 10.90
N ALA A 176 40.40 5.58 11.62
CA ALA A 176 41.31 5.88 12.73
C ALA A 176 42.62 6.56 12.26
N THR A 177 43.11 6.23 11.07
CA THR A 177 44.31 6.85 10.47
C THR A 177 44.02 8.24 9.91
N LEU A 178 42.82 8.49 9.36
CA LEU A 178 42.45 9.83 8.85
C LEU A 178 42.14 10.83 9.98
N VAL A 179 41.59 10.36 11.11
CA VAL A 179 41.28 11.24 12.26
C VAL A 179 42.55 11.66 13.01
N GLY A 180 43.62 10.87 12.98
CA GLY A 180 44.92 11.25 13.53
C GLY A 180 45.62 12.37 12.76
N ALA A 181 45.40 12.48 11.44
CA ALA A 181 46.03 13.50 10.60
C ALA A 181 45.29 14.85 10.61
N LEU A 182 44.01 14.88 10.99
CA LEU A 182 43.18 16.09 11.02
C LEU A 182 43.15 16.79 12.38
N ALA A 183 43.61 16.15 13.46
CA ALA A 183 43.65 16.77 14.79
C ALA A 183 44.84 17.72 15.01
N ALA A 184 45.76 17.85 14.04
CA ALA A 184 46.92 18.74 14.11
C ALA A 184 46.72 20.08 13.37
N GLY A 185 45.60 20.29 12.67
CA GLY A 185 45.31 21.53 11.96
C GLY A 185 43.98 22.12 12.42
N GLU A 186 44.03 23.34 12.91
CA GLU A 186 42.88 24.24 13.13
C GLU A 186 42.08 24.06 14.43
N ALA A 187 42.75 24.39 15.53
CA ALA A 187 42.08 25.03 16.65
C ALA A 187 41.72 26.47 16.25
N GLY A 188 40.43 26.75 16.05
CA GLY A 188 39.95 28.14 16.00
C GLY A 188 38.71 28.37 15.14
N ARG A 189 37.53 28.23 15.77
CA ARG A 189 36.44 29.24 15.80
C ARG A 189 35.13 28.59 16.24
N LEU A 190 34.83 28.74 17.52
CA LEU A 190 33.49 28.58 18.06
C LEU A 190 32.71 29.87 17.77
N GLY A 191 31.73 29.77 16.88
CA GLY A 191 30.67 30.75 16.68
C GLY A 191 29.37 29.98 16.43
N VAL A 192 28.55 29.85 17.48
CA VAL A 192 27.26 29.15 17.44
C VAL A 192 26.18 30.17 17.16
N ASP A 193 25.91 30.43 15.88
CA ASP A 193 24.65 31.01 15.42
C ASP A 193 23.87 29.91 14.67
N GLY A 194 22.98 29.25 15.40
CA GLY A 194 22.20 28.11 14.93
C GLY A 194 20.92 28.50 14.17
N THR A 195 20.98 29.40 13.19
CA THR A 195 19.96 29.39 12.13
C THR A 195 20.30 28.23 11.21
N ALA A 196 19.43 27.22 11.13
CA ALA A 196 19.60 26.10 10.21
C ALA A 196 19.68 26.63 8.77
N ALA A 197 20.90 26.84 8.27
CA ALA A 197 21.14 27.23 6.88
C ALA A 197 20.39 26.24 6.00
N ALA A 198 19.41 26.75 5.24
CA ALA A 198 18.67 25.96 4.29
C ALA A 198 19.69 25.30 3.37
N ARG A 199 19.69 23.96 3.30
CA ARG A 199 20.55 23.26 2.35
C ARG A 199 20.14 23.69 0.94
N ASP A 200 20.99 24.45 0.28
CA ASP A 200 20.77 24.82 -1.11
C ASP A 200 20.93 23.57 -1.98
N LEU A 201 19.85 23.17 -2.65
CA LEU A 201 19.89 22.10 -3.63
C LEU A 201 20.48 22.64 -4.92
N ARG A 202 21.53 21.99 -5.41
CA ARG A 202 22.07 22.26 -6.74
C ARG A 202 21.07 21.79 -7.78
N VAL A 203 20.49 22.74 -8.52
CA VAL A 203 19.61 22.43 -9.65
C VAL A 203 20.46 21.99 -10.84
N VAL A 204 20.09 20.87 -11.44
CA VAL A 204 20.70 20.33 -12.66
C VAL A 204 19.61 20.06 -13.69
N ALA A 205 19.95 20.01 -14.98
CA ALA A 205 19.04 19.57 -16.03
C ALA A 205 19.70 18.42 -16.79
N ALA A 206 18.90 17.48 -17.30
CA ALA A 206 19.41 16.49 -18.25
C ALA A 206 19.72 17.19 -19.59
N PRO A 207 20.72 16.71 -20.35
CA PRO A 207 20.94 17.19 -21.71
C PRO A 207 19.66 17.08 -22.56
N PRO A 208 19.37 18.04 -23.46
CA PRO A 208 18.12 18.08 -24.23
C PRO A 208 17.76 16.78 -24.96
N ASP A 209 18.78 16.08 -25.48
CA ASP A 209 18.62 14.87 -26.28
C ASP A 209 19.07 13.58 -25.57
N ALA A 210 19.29 13.62 -24.25
CA ALA A 210 19.74 12.45 -23.47
C ALA A 210 18.80 11.25 -23.57
N TRP A 211 17.51 11.50 -23.80
CA TRP A 211 16.49 10.48 -23.95
C TRP A 211 16.52 9.75 -25.31
N ARG A 212 17.17 10.33 -26.35
CA ARG A 212 17.19 9.74 -27.70
C ARG A 212 18.09 8.52 -27.81
N THR A 213 19.19 8.51 -27.07
CA THR A 213 20.22 7.46 -27.13
C THR A 213 20.33 6.65 -25.85
N GLY A 214 19.73 7.15 -24.75
CA GLY A 214 19.73 6.51 -23.44
C GLY A 214 18.44 5.74 -23.14
N PRO A 215 18.37 5.05 -21.98
CA PRO A 215 17.16 4.39 -21.55
C PRO A 215 16.05 5.40 -21.24
N HIS A 216 14.80 5.02 -21.52
CA HIS A 216 13.62 5.80 -21.17
C HIS A 216 13.43 5.84 -19.65
N ARG A 217 13.93 6.90 -19.02
CA ARG A 217 13.92 7.07 -17.56
C ARG A 217 13.71 8.54 -17.19
N LEU A 218 13.23 8.80 -15.97
CA LEU A 218 13.01 10.18 -15.51
C LEU A 218 14.31 11.02 -15.42
N ASP A 219 15.47 10.39 -15.20
CA ASP A 219 16.77 11.08 -15.19
C ASP A 219 17.25 11.54 -16.57
N THR A 220 16.68 11.02 -17.65
CA THR A 220 16.96 11.47 -19.03
C THR A 220 15.95 12.50 -19.53
N TRP A 221 14.96 12.90 -18.72
CA TRP A 221 14.00 13.93 -19.09
C TRP A 221 14.66 15.32 -19.08
N PRO A 222 14.62 16.06 -20.21
CA PRO A 222 15.15 17.40 -20.28
C PRO A 222 14.22 18.38 -19.55
N ALA A 223 14.80 19.47 -19.04
CA ALA A 223 14.02 20.59 -18.53
C ALA A 223 13.23 21.25 -19.66
N ARG A 224 11.92 21.46 -19.47
CA ARG A 224 11.02 22.07 -20.45
C ARG A 224 10.25 23.26 -19.85
N GLY A 225 9.76 24.15 -20.72
CA GLY A 225 8.95 25.31 -20.37
C GLY A 225 9.71 26.64 -20.49
N ASP A 226 8.95 27.74 -20.53
CA ASP A 226 9.43 29.11 -20.76
C ASP A 226 10.29 29.67 -19.61
N LEU A 227 10.17 29.10 -18.41
CA LEU A 227 10.96 29.47 -17.23
C LEU A 227 12.11 28.50 -16.95
N ALA A 228 12.41 27.55 -17.84
CA ALA A 228 13.46 26.55 -17.62
C ALA A 228 14.86 27.17 -17.45
N SER A 229 15.09 28.33 -18.06
CA SER A 229 16.35 29.09 -17.96
C SER A 229 16.35 30.12 -16.82
N ASP A 230 15.21 30.36 -16.16
CA ASP A 230 15.09 31.28 -15.02
C ASP A 230 15.68 30.63 -13.76
N ARG A 231 16.96 30.93 -13.50
CA ARG A 231 17.72 30.38 -12.38
C ARG A 231 17.16 30.81 -11.02
N ASP A 232 16.59 31.99 -10.92
CA ASP A 232 16.03 32.50 -9.67
C ASP A 232 14.75 31.76 -9.32
N PHE A 233 13.87 31.55 -10.30
CA PHE A 233 12.67 30.75 -10.14
C PHE A 233 13.00 29.29 -9.80
N ALA A 234 13.91 28.67 -10.55
CA ALA A 234 14.36 27.31 -10.27
C ALA A 234 15.01 27.19 -8.89
N GLY A 235 15.82 28.18 -8.47
CA GLY A 235 16.43 28.25 -7.15
C GLY A 235 15.41 28.38 -6.02
N ARG A 236 14.37 29.22 -6.18
CA ARG A 236 13.26 29.31 -5.21
C ARG A 236 12.53 27.98 -5.06
N ALA A 237 12.20 27.33 -6.17
CA ALA A 237 11.53 26.03 -6.17
C ALA A 237 12.41 24.94 -5.51
N ALA A 238 13.71 24.96 -5.77
CA ALA A 238 14.67 24.05 -5.16
C ALA A 238 14.80 24.25 -3.64
N ARG A 239 14.85 25.49 -3.15
CA ARG A 239 14.85 25.80 -1.71
C ARG A 239 13.56 25.34 -1.03
N ALA A 240 12.41 25.55 -1.67
CA ALA A 240 11.13 25.04 -1.18
C ALA A 240 11.14 23.50 -1.09
N PHE A 241 11.66 22.82 -2.11
CA PHE A 241 11.80 21.36 -2.08
C PHE A 241 12.77 20.88 -0.99
N ALA A 242 13.91 21.55 -0.81
CA ALA A 242 14.88 21.23 0.24
C ALA A 242 14.26 21.30 1.64
N THR A 243 13.42 22.32 1.85
CA THR A 243 12.70 22.56 3.10
C THR A 243 11.67 21.45 3.36
N ALA A 244 10.90 21.07 2.34
CA ALA A 244 9.88 20.02 2.43
C ALA A 244 10.46 18.60 2.52
N ASP A 245 11.63 18.34 1.93
CA ASP A 245 12.31 17.05 1.99
C ASP A 245 13.79 17.21 2.36
N ARG A 246 14.12 17.06 3.64
CA ARG A 246 15.49 17.26 4.13
C ARG A 246 16.43 16.07 3.90
N THR A 247 15.92 14.95 3.35
CA THR A 247 16.56 13.63 3.47
C THR A 247 17.21 13.08 2.19
N GLY A 248 17.16 13.82 1.08
CA GLY A 248 17.68 13.37 -0.22
C GLY A 248 19.11 13.82 -0.54
N PRO A 249 19.63 13.49 -1.75
CA PRO A 249 20.90 14.01 -2.25
C PRO A 249 20.93 15.54 -2.36
N ASP A 250 22.09 16.16 -2.46
CA ASP A 250 22.27 17.61 -2.61
C ASP A 250 21.85 18.18 -3.99
N ARG A 251 21.49 17.30 -4.93
CA ARG A 251 21.11 17.67 -6.31
C ARG A 251 19.62 17.44 -6.57
N ALA A 252 19.01 18.38 -7.28
CA ALA A 252 17.65 18.27 -7.80
C ALA A 252 17.66 18.49 -9.32
N GLN A 253 17.04 17.57 -10.06
CA GLN A 253 16.88 17.67 -11.51
C GLN A 253 15.63 18.51 -11.83
N LEU A 254 15.78 19.54 -12.65
CA LEU A 254 14.65 20.29 -13.20
C LEU A 254 14.03 19.50 -14.34
N LEU A 255 12.72 19.23 -14.24
CA LEU A 255 11.93 18.55 -15.27
C LEU A 255 11.05 19.53 -16.06
N PHE A 256 10.52 20.53 -15.36
CA PHE A 256 9.70 21.57 -15.96
C PHE A 256 9.84 22.88 -15.18
N ALA A 257 9.87 24.01 -15.88
CA ALA A 257 9.57 25.31 -15.30
C ALA A 257 8.88 26.18 -16.36
N GLY A 258 7.67 26.62 -16.08
CA GLY A 258 6.91 27.46 -17.01
C GLY A 258 5.58 27.91 -16.45
N ARG A 259 4.75 28.54 -17.28
CA ARG A 259 3.40 29.01 -16.89
C ARG A 259 2.32 27.99 -17.22
N VAL A 260 1.53 27.64 -16.20
CA VAL A 260 0.38 26.73 -16.30
C VAL A 260 -0.84 27.49 -15.78
N GLY A 261 -1.84 27.70 -16.65
CA GLY A 261 -2.98 28.56 -16.30
C GLY A 261 -2.56 30.00 -15.94
N GLY A 262 -1.49 30.52 -16.55
CA GLY A 262 -0.91 31.82 -16.24
C GLY A 262 -0.04 31.85 -14.96
N ARG A 263 0.00 30.77 -14.17
CA ARG A 263 0.75 30.70 -12.91
C ARG A 263 2.12 30.03 -13.12
N PRO A 264 3.21 30.58 -12.54
CA PRO A 264 4.51 29.91 -12.57
C PRO A 264 4.47 28.57 -11.82
N VAL A 265 4.90 27.51 -12.49
CA VAL A 265 5.01 26.14 -11.96
C VAL A 265 6.39 25.57 -12.27
N ALA A 266 7.02 24.91 -11.30
CA ALA A 266 8.21 24.10 -11.50
C ALA A 266 8.00 22.66 -11.02
N LEU A 267 8.56 21.70 -11.76
CA LEU A 267 8.71 20.31 -11.34
C LEU A 267 10.19 19.98 -11.15
N LEU A 268 10.55 19.58 -9.95
CA LEU A 268 11.89 19.11 -9.61
C LEU A 268 11.85 17.66 -9.17
N ARG A 269 12.85 16.89 -9.58
CA ARG A 269 13.07 15.50 -9.14
C ARG A 269 14.27 15.41 -8.24
N ARG A 270 14.15 14.62 -7.18
CA ARG A 270 15.25 14.29 -6.28
C ARG A 270 15.10 12.84 -5.82
N ALA A 271 16.07 12.00 -6.22
CA ALA A 271 15.99 10.56 -6.05
C ALA A 271 14.65 9.99 -6.58
N GLY A 272 13.85 9.35 -5.71
CA GLY A 272 12.55 8.77 -6.05
C GLY A 272 11.35 9.70 -5.82
N ARG A 273 11.56 11.01 -5.67
CA ARG A 273 10.50 12.00 -5.40
C ARG A 273 10.45 13.09 -6.46
N VAL A 274 9.26 13.60 -6.70
CA VAL A 274 8.98 14.78 -7.52
C VAL A 274 8.30 15.83 -6.64
N ALA A 275 8.77 17.06 -6.74
CA ALA A 275 8.18 18.23 -6.10
C ALA A 275 7.58 19.14 -7.15
N ARG A 276 6.31 19.50 -6.95
CA ARG A 276 5.60 20.51 -7.73
C ARG A 276 5.54 21.80 -6.93
N PHE A 277 6.24 22.81 -7.42
CA PHE A 277 6.24 24.15 -6.86
C PHE A 277 5.28 25.03 -7.65
N ALA A 278 4.29 25.62 -6.99
CA ALA A 278 3.31 26.51 -7.61
C ALA A 278 2.82 27.55 -6.61
N GLY A 279 2.86 28.84 -6.97
CA GLY A 279 2.37 29.93 -6.12
C GLY A 279 2.99 29.95 -4.71
N GLY A 280 4.29 29.63 -4.59
CA GLY A 280 4.99 29.57 -3.30
C GLY A 280 4.79 28.28 -2.50
N SER A 281 3.81 27.45 -2.86
CA SER A 281 3.58 26.14 -2.23
C SER A 281 4.38 25.03 -2.92
N VAL A 282 4.74 23.99 -2.18
CA VAL A 282 5.41 22.80 -2.71
C VAL A 282 4.65 21.54 -2.32
N GLU A 283 4.34 20.71 -3.30
CA GLU A 283 3.73 19.40 -3.12
C GLU A 283 4.75 18.33 -3.50
N VAL A 284 5.08 17.43 -2.56
CA VAL A 284 6.10 16.39 -2.78
C VAL A 284 5.44 15.01 -2.83
N VAL A 285 5.68 14.28 -3.91
CA VAL A 285 5.11 12.95 -4.15
C VAL A 285 6.18 11.96 -4.61
N SER A 286 5.88 10.67 -4.51
CA SER A 286 6.73 9.62 -5.09
C SER A 286 6.68 9.67 -6.62
N ALA A 287 7.85 9.75 -7.24
CA ALA A 287 8.05 9.80 -8.69
C ALA A 287 7.67 8.51 -9.39
N GLY A 288 7.61 7.39 -8.66
CA GLY A 288 7.41 6.06 -9.24
C GLY A 288 8.62 5.61 -10.06
N GLU A 289 8.56 4.37 -10.54
CA GLU A 289 9.60 3.79 -11.40
C GLU A 289 9.22 3.86 -12.89
N ASP A 290 7.93 4.02 -13.20
CA ASP A 290 7.44 4.12 -14.57
C ASP A 290 7.67 5.51 -15.15
N ALA A 291 8.68 5.63 -16.01
CA ALA A 291 9.02 6.85 -16.71
C ALA A 291 8.10 7.15 -17.91
N GLU A 292 7.17 6.27 -18.26
CA GLU A 292 6.16 6.51 -19.29
C GLU A 292 4.94 7.27 -18.74
N THR A 293 4.76 7.26 -17.42
CA THR A 293 3.65 7.94 -16.77
C THR A 293 3.87 9.45 -16.74
N PRO A 294 2.91 10.27 -17.22
CA PRO A 294 3.06 11.72 -17.25
C PRO A 294 3.03 12.33 -15.84
N LEU A 295 3.54 13.55 -15.70
CA LEU A 295 3.56 14.28 -14.43
C LEU A 295 2.50 15.39 -14.42
N ALA A 296 1.68 15.45 -13.38
CA ALA A 296 0.67 16.49 -13.24
C ALA A 296 1.32 17.85 -12.94
N LEU A 297 0.90 18.89 -13.67
CA LEU A 297 1.32 20.27 -13.46
C LEU A 297 0.30 21.09 -12.68
N GLY A 298 -0.97 20.66 -12.69
CA GLY A 298 -2.12 21.42 -12.19
C GLY A 298 -3.07 21.79 -13.32
N ASP A 299 -4.28 22.23 -12.98
CA ASP A 299 -5.31 22.70 -13.92
C ASP A 299 -5.59 21.74 -15.09
N GLY A 300 -5.58 20.43 -14.82
CA GLY A 300 -5.79 19.38 -15.82
C GLY A 300 -4.67 19.24 -16.85
N ARG A 301 -3.51 19.87 -16.64
CA ARG A 301 -2.36 19.78 -17.56
C ARG A 301 -1.30 18.81 -17.05
N TYR A 302 -0.65 18.15 -17.99
CA TYR A 302 0.31 17.09 -17.74
C TYR A 302 1.55 17.26 -18.60
N LEU A 303 2.73 17.10 -17.98
CA LEU A 303 4.01 16.97 -18.65
C LEU A 303 4.19 15.53 -19.13
N LEU A 304 4.24 15.35 -20.44
CA LEU A 304 4.43 14.05 -21.09
C LEU A 304 5.90 13.62 -21.07
N PRO A 305 6.21 12.31 -21.09
CA PRO A 305 7.57 11.86 -21.38
C PRO A 305 8.07 12.41 -22.73
N PRO A 306 9.37 12.70 -22.88
CA PRO A 306 9.89 13.39 -24.06
C PRO A 306 9.79 12.58 -25.36
N TRP A 307 9.67 11.26 -25.27
CA TRP A 307 9.46 10.36 -26.41
C TRP A 307 7.96 10.12 -26.73
N ILE A 308 7.03 10.77 -26.01
CA ILE A 308 5.59 10.75 -26.31
C ILE A 308 5.24 12.04 -27.03
N ALA A 309 4.94 11.93 -28.33
CA ALA A 309 4.68 13.10 -29.18
C ALA A 309 3.22 13.56 -29.15
N SER A 310 2.28 12.64 -28.94
CA SER A 310 0.85 12.94 -29.02
C SER A 310 0.03 12.16 -28.01
N VAL A 311 -1.14 12.72 -27.71
CA VAL A 311 -2.16 12.12 -26.85
C VAL A 311 -3.54 12.33 -27.47
N THR A 312 -4.42 11.37 -27.27
CA THR A 312 -5.83 11.46 -27.70
C THR A 312 -6.75 11.21 -26.52
N THR A 313 -7.83 11.97 -26.38
CA THR A 313 -8.89 11.63 -25.43
C THR A 313 -9.46 10.23 -25.73
N PRO A 314 -10.14 9.58 -24.77
CA PRO A 314 -10.78 8.29 -25.00
C PRO A 314 -11.79 8.29 -26.15
N ALA A 315 -12.37 9.45 -26.48
CA ALA A 315 -13.25 9.66 -27.63
C ALA A 315 -12.49 9.84 -28.97
N GLY A 316 -11.16 9.66 -28.99
CA GLY A 316 -10.32 9.77 -30.19
C GLY A 316 -9.92 11.20 -30.57
N ARG A 317 -10.41 12.24 -29.88
CA ARG A 317 -10.03 13.63 -30.14
C ARG A 317 -8.58 13.88 -29.74
N ALA A 318 -7.78 14.44 -30.63
CA ALA A 318 -6.41 14.88 -30.33
C ALA A 318 -6.40 15.94 -29.22
N VAL A 319 -5.47 15.80 -28.28
CA VAL A 319 -5.22 16.81 -27.24
C VAL A 319 -3.98 17.59 -27.66
N PRO A 320 -4.06 18.92 -27.84
CA PRO A 320 -2.90 19.72 -28.20
C PRO A 320 -1.77 19.57 -27.18
N VAL A 321 -0.55 19.44 -27.68
CA VAL A 321 0.67 19.34 -26.87
C VAL A 321 1.62 20.46 -27.28
N ARG A 322 2.01 21.30 -26.31
CA ARG A 322 2.96 22.40 -26.51
C ARG A 322 4.12 22.23 -25.56
N SER A 323 5.34 22.16 -26.10
CA SER A 323 6.57 21.97 -25.31
C SER A 323 6.49 20.75 -24.36
N GLY A 324 5.84 19.67 -24.80
CA GLY A 324 5.63 18.45 -24.02
C GLY A 324 4.55 18.54 -22.94
N VAL A 325 3.80 19.65 -22.88
CA VAL A 325 2.68 19.85 -21.96
C VAL A 325 1.36 19.74 -22.71
N THR A 326 0.44 18.96 -22.17
CA THR A 326 -0.93 18.85 -22.69
C THR A 326 -1.74 20.10 -22.39
N ASP A 327 -2.65 20.47 -23.31
CA ASP A 327 -3.81 21.29 -22.98
C ASP A 327 -4.66 20.60 -21.90
N PRO A 328 -5.55 21.33 -21.17
CA PRO A 328 -6.33 20.75 -20.08
C PRO A 328 -7.12 19.51 -20.50
N VAL A 329 -6.95 18.43 -19.75
CA VAL A 329 -7.75 17.20 -19.83
C VAL A 329 -8.22 16.81 -18.44
N ALA A 330 -9.49 16.41 -18.36
CA ALA A 330 -10.09 15.88 -17.14
C ALA A 330 -10.84 14.58 -17.47
N PRO A 331 -11.02 13.66 -16.50
CA PRO A 331 -11.88 12.51 -16.69
C PRO A 331 -13.32 12.96 -16.93
N THR A 332 -14.01 12.31 -17.87
CA THR A 332 -15.42 12.60 -18.22
C THR A 332 -16.43 12.02 -17.23
N THR A 333 -15.96 11.30 -16.21
CA THR A 333 -16.82 10.62 -15.25
C THR A 333 -17.38 11.59 -14.21
N ARG A 334 -18.55 11.28 -13.67
CA ARG A 334 -19.26 12.08 -12.64
C ARG A 334 -18.44 12.38 -11.38
N CYS A 335 -17.49 11.51 -11.05
CA CYS A 335 -16.65 11.65 -9.87
C CYS A 335 -15.29 12.30 -10.18
N GLY A 336 -15.04 12.72 -11.43
CA GLY A 336 -13.74 13.27 -11.85
C GLY A 336 -12.59 12.27 -11.76
N ARG A 337 -12.89 10.96 -11.85
CA ARG A 337 -11.89 9.87 -11.75
C ARG A 337 -12.13 8.81 -12.82
N GLY A 338 -11.08 8.39 -13.50
CA GLY A 338 -11.17 7.41 -14.57
C GLY A 338 -10.11 7.64 -15.65
N PRO A 339 -10.36 7.15 -16.88
CA PRO A 339 -9.52 7.39 -18.05
C PRO A 339 -9.37 8.89 -18.35
N LEU A 340 -8.17 9.32 -18.74
CA LEU A 340 -7.83 10.68 -19.14
C LEU A 340 -7.59 10.78 -20.64
N PHE A 341 -6.61 10.03 -21.15
CA PHE A 341 -6.18 10.04 -22.54
C PHE A 341 -5.32 8.80 -22.84
N ASP A 342 -5.22 8.48 -24.11
CA ASP A 342 -4.27 7.52 -24.66
C ASP A 342 -2.96 8.24 -25.01
N GLN A 343 -1.83 7.73 -24.52
CA GLN A 343 -0.49 8.15 -24.93
C GLN A 343 -0.03 7.31 -26.10
N HIS A 344 0.48 7.97 -27.14
CA HIS A 344 1.06 7.35 -28.32
C HIS A 344 2.58 7.39 -28.18
N GLY A 345 3.16 6.23 -27.88
CA GLY A 345 4.60 6.05 -27.73
C GLY A 345 5.29 5.64 -29.03
N PRO A 346 6.58 5.31 -28.97
CA PRO A 346 7.35 4.87 -30.13
C PRO A 346 6.71 3.64 -30.81
N GLY A 347 6.77 3.62 -32.14
CA GLY A 347 6.16 2.55 -32.95
C GLY A 347 4.64 2.59 -32.88
N THR A 348 4.02 1.46 -32.52
CA THR A 348 2.56 1.32 -32.42
C THR A 348 2.07 1.23 -30.96
N ALA A 349 2.94 1.55 -30.00
CA ALA A 349 2.63 1.42 -28.58
C ALA A 349 1.61 2.49 -28.14
N VAL A 350 0.45 2.04 -27.66
CA VAL A 350 -0.57 2.92 -27.10
C VAL A 350 -0.94 2.45 -25.69
N ARG A 351 -1.02 3.39 -24.75
CA ARG A 351 -1.47 3.12 -23.38
C ARG A 351 -2.45 4.17 -22.88
N THR A 352 -3.48 3.72 -22.18
CA THR A 352 -4.43 4.62 -21.54
C THR A 352 -3.91 5.05 -20.18
N VAL A 353 -3.85 6.36 -19.98
CA VAL A 353 -3.56 7.00 -18.71
C VAL A 353 -4.87 7.39 -18.05
N GLY A 354 -4.93 7.26 -16.73
CA GLY A 354 -6.08 7.69 -15.95
C GLY A 354 -5.69 8.37 -14.65
N HIS A 355 -6.71 8.87 -13.95
CA HIS A 355 -6.58 9.53 -12.66
C HIS A 355 -7.63 8.96 -11.69
N LEU A 356 -7.17 8.36 -10.59
CA LEU A 356 -8.05 7.76 -9.58
C LEU A 356 -8.16 8.61 -8.29
N GLY A 357 -8.08 9.94 -8.40
CA GLY A 357 -8.09 10.87 -7.25
C GLY A 357 -6.81 10.95 -6.42
N GLY A 358 -5.72 10.27 -6.83
CA GLY A 358 -4.39 10.43 -6.21
C GLY A 358 -3.59 11.61 -6.77
N PRO A 359 -2.44 11.97 -6.20
CA PRO A 359 -1.71 13.18 -6.59
C PRO A 359 -0.91 13.04 -7.91
N ARG A 360 -1.14 11.96 -8.67
CA ARG A 360 -0.54 11.72 -9.98
C ARG A 360 -1.46 10.88 -10.86
N PRO A 361 -1.35 11.03 -12.19
CA PRO A 361 -1.92 10.06 -13.11
C PRO A 361 -1.16 8.72 -13.04
N LEU A 362 -1.77 7.68 -13.60
CA LEU A 362 -1.28 6.31 -13.58
C LEU A 362 -1.65 5.56 -14.86
N ALA A 363 -0.93 4.47 -15.15
CA ALA A 363 -1.31 3.53 -16.20
C ALA A 363 -2.60 2.81 -15.81
N LEU A 364 -3.57 2.75 -16.73
CA LEU A 364 -4.71 1.86 -16.61
C LEU A 364 -4.53 0.66 -17.55
N SER A 365 -4.83 -0.53 -17.04
CA SER A 365 -4.88 -1.74 -17.86
C SER A 365 -6.09 -2.58 -17.51
N TYR A 366 -6.52 -3.38 -18.47
CA TYR A 366 -7.64 -4.31 -18.31
C TYR A 366 -7.25 -5.68 -18.83
N ARG A 367 -7.65 -6.75 -18.15
CA ARG A 367 -7.44 -8.12 -18.61
C ARG A 367 -8.77 -8.85 -18.62
N MET A 368 -9.20 -9.28 -19.81
CA MET A 368 -10.31 -10.22 -19.92
C MET A 368 -9.85 -11.63 -19.53
N PRO A 369 -10.73 -12.47 -18.97
CA PRO A 369 -10.41 -13.88 -18.70
C PRO A 369 -9.82 -14.57 -19.93
N GLY A 370 -8.68 -15.26 -19.75
CA GLY A 370 -8.00 -16.00 -20.83
C GLY A 370 -7.21 -15.16 -21.84
N THR A 371 -7.13 -13.83 -21.65
CA THR A 371 -6.40 -12.93 -22.56
C THR A 371 -5.23 -12.24 -21.86
N PRO A 372 -4.20 -11.78 -22.61
CA PRO A 372 -3.18 -10.90 -22.05
C PRO A 372 -3.79 -9.54 -21.64
N PRO A 373 -3.20 -8.83 -20.67
CA PRO A 373 -3.63 -7.47 -20.33
C PRO A 373 -3.51 -6.52 -21.52
N VAL A 374 -4.56 -5.74 -21.77
CA VAL A 374 -4.56 -4.62 -22.71
C VAL A 374 -4.22 -3.32 -21.99
N THR A 375 -3.30 -2.54 -22.58
CA THR A 375 -2.87 -1.24 -22.07
C THR A 375 -3.62 -0.08 -22.71
N ARG A 376 -4.09 -0.25 -23.95
CA ARG A 376 -5.04 0.66 -24.61
C ARG A 376 -6.45 0.18 -24.31
N LEU A 377 -7.24 1.02 -23.66
CA LEU A 377 -8.62 0.73 -23.32
C LEU A 377 -9.54 1.17 -24.46
N THR A 378 -10.37 0.25 -24.93
CA THR A 378 -11.42 0.51 -25.92
C THR A 378 -12.71 -0.16 -25.47
N GLY A 379 -13.85 0.33 -25.99
CA GLY A 379 -15.16 -0.27 -25.76
C GLY A 379 -15.44 -0.62 -24.29
N GLY A 380 -15.68 -1.91 -24.01
CA GLY A 380 -15.99 -2.40 -22.68
C GLY A 380 -14.91 -2.12 -21.62
N GLY A 381 -13.62 -2.16 -21.98
CA GLY A 381 -12.53 -1.87 -21.04
C GLY A 381 -12.49 -0.41 -20.61
N LEU A 382 -12.85 0.51 -21.52
CA LEU A 382 -12.98 1.93 -21.21
C LEU A 382 -14.18 2.16 -20.28
N HIS A 383 -15.35 1.64 -20.65
CA HIS A 383 -16.58 1.77 -19.85
C HIS A 383 -16.42 1.18 -18.44
N LEU A 384 -15.72 0.04 -18.33
CA LEU A 384 -15.38 -0.56 -17.06
C LEU A 384 -14.60 0.42 -16.16
N TRP A 385 -13.55 1.05 -16.69
CA TRP A 385 -12.71 1.97 -15.93
C TRP A 385 -13.41 3.28 -15.56
N GLU A 386 -14.35 3.75 -16.37
CA GLU A 386 -15.21 4.89 -16.02
C GLU A 386 -16.02 4.61 -14.75
N ARG A 387 -16.55 3.40 -14.64
CA ARG A 387 -17.34 2.95 -13.48
C ARG A 387 -16.46 2.66 -12.26
N LEU A 388 -15.36 1.92 -12.46
CA LEU A 388 -14.39 1.62 -11.41
C LEU A 388 -13.76 2.88 -10.82
N GLY A 389 -13.51 3.90 -11.64
CA GLY A 389 -12.98 5.19 -11.19
C GLY A 389 -13.84 5.80 -10.07
N CYS A 390 -15.16 5.62 -10.12
CA CYS A 390 -16.06 6.10 -9.08
C CYS A 390 -16.24 5.09 -7.93
N ALA A 391 -16.18 3.80 -8.20
CA ALA A 391 -16.37 2.77 -7.17
C ALA A 391 -15.17 2.58 -6.24
N LEU A 392 -13.96 2.83 -6.73
CA LEU A 392 -12.74 2.59 -5.97
C LEU A 392 -12.53 3.66 -4.89
N PRO A 393 -11.97 3.29 -3.73
CA PRO A 393 -11.60 4.26 -2.70
C PRO A 393 -10.49 5.16 -3.22
N GLN A 394 -10.53 6.44 -2.83
CA GLN A 394 -9.47 7.37 -3.17
C GLN A 394 -8.15 6.90 -2.53
N PRO A 395 -7.08 6.73 -3.31
CA PRO A 395 -5.84 6.21 -2.79
C PRO A 395 -5.15 7.28 -1.92
N ALA A 396 -4.87 6.94 -0.66
CA ALA A 396 -4.13 7.80 0.26
C ALA A 396 -2.64 7.98 -0.10
N ARG A 397 -2.17 7.22 -1.10
CA ARG A 397 -0.78 7.20 -1.55
C ARG A 397 -0.72 7.23 -3.09
N PRO A 398 0.35 7.79 -3.69
CA PRO A 398 0.51 7.80 -5.15
C PRO A 398 0.50 6.39 -5.76
N LEU A 399 -0.30 6.20 -6.79
CA LEU A 399 -0.35 4.98 -7.61
C LEU A 399 0.55 5.13 -8.84
N GLY A 400 1.16 4.03 -9.28
CA GLY A 400 1.90 3.95 -10.54
C GLY A 400 1.10 3.24 -11.64
N GLU A 401 0.37 2.18 -11.26
CA GLU A 401 -0.43 1.37 -12.17
C GLU A 401 -1.70 0.92 -11.46
N ALA A 402 -2.79 0.79 -12.23
CA ALA A 402 -3.98 0.09 -11.81
C ALA A 402 -4.44 -0.87 -12.91
N ARG A 403 -4.75 -2.10 -12.53
CA ARG A 403 -5.16 -3.18 -13.43
C ARG A 403 -6.47 -3.76 -12.98
N ALA A 404 -7.47 -3.75 -13.86
CA ALA A 404 -8.74 -4.39 -13.65
C ALA A 404 -8.78 -5.74 -14.36
N TYR A 405 -9.48 -6.71 -13.77
CA TYR A 405 -9.81 -7.96 -14.44
C TYR A 405 -11.10 -8.53 -13.87
N ASP A 406 -11.95 -9.03 -14.75
CA ASP A 406 -13.21 -9.65 -14.35
C ASP A 406 -12.94 -11.09 -13.95
N PHE A 407 -13.55 -11.53 -12.86
CA PHE A 407 -13.44 -12.92 -12.41
C PHE A 407 -14.79 -13.64 -12.38
N TRP A 408 -15.90 -12.90 -12.42
CA TRP A 408 -17.23 -13.48 -12.53
C TRP A 408 -18.16 -12.55 -13.33
N SER A 409 -19.03 -13.14 -14.14
CA SER A 409 -20.12 -12.46 -14.84
C SER A 409 -21.31 -13.40 -14.88
N GLY A 410 -22.51 -12.92 -14.59
CA GLY A 410 -23.71 -13.75 -14.58
C GLY A 410 -24.98 -13.01 -14.23
N GLN A 411 -26.07 -13.77 -14.08
CA GLN A 411 -27.36 -13.23 -13.64
C GLN A 411 -27.39 -13.17 -12.11
N LEU A 412 -27.78 -12.02 -11.58
CA LEU A 412 -28.05 -11.81 -10.17
C LEU A 412 -29.44 -12.36 -9.81
N PRO A 413 -29.65 -12.82 -8.56
CA PRO A 413 -30.94 -13.36 -8.14
C PRO A 413 -32.02 -12.28 -8.06
N PHE A 414 -33.28 -12.70 -7.94
CA PHE A 414 -34.43 -11.82 -7.71
C PHE A 414 -34.54 -10.69 -8.76
N ASP A 415 -34.42 -11.06 -10.04
CA ASP A 415 -34.49 -10.16 -11.20
C ASP A 415 -33.50 -8.99 -11.13
N GLY A 416 -32.34 -9.23 -10.49
CA GLY A 416 -31.23 -8.28 -10.41
C GLY A 416 -30.54 -7.97 -11.74
N GLY A 417 -30.88 -8.73 -12.79
CA GLY A 417 -30.27 -8.64 -14.10
C GLY A 417 -28.81 -9.10 -14.09
N ARG A 418 -28.02 -8.65 -15.08
CA ARG A 418 -26.62 -9.03 -15.19
C ARG A 418 -25.75 -8.29 -14.17
N GLY A 419 -24.80 -9.00 -13.57
CA GLY A 419 -23.73 -8.44 -12.77
C GLY A 419 -22.37 -8.93 -13.22
N ASP A 420 -21.36 -8.09 -13.07
CA ASP A 420 -19.96 -8.39 -13.33
C ASP A 420 -19.13 -8.08 -12.09
N TRP A 421 -18.30 -9.02 -11.66
CA TRP A 421 -17.41 -8.86 -10.52
C TRP A 421 -15.99 -8.66 -11.01
N THR A 422 -15.48 -7.47 -10.72
CA THR A 422 -14.15 -7.05 -11.15
C THR A 422 -13.25 -6.93 -9.94
N CYS A 423 -12.03 -7.46 -10.06
CA CYS A 423 -10.98 -7.17 -9.10
C CYS A 423 -9.99 -6.17 -9.72
N THR A 424 -9.68 -5.12 -8.97
CA THR A 424 -8.73 -4.09 -9.36
C THR A 424 -7.49 -4.15 -8.49
N ARG A 425 -6.35 -4.51 -9.09
CA ARG A 425 -5.04 -4.41 -8.47
C ARG A 425 -4.50 -2.98 -8.63
N LEU A 426 -4.11 -2.39 -7.52
CA LEU A 426 -3.50 -1.08 -7.41
C LEU A 426 -2.03 -1.24 -7.01
N THR A 427 -1.12 -0.74 -7.82
CA THR A 427 0.33 -0.75 -7.57
C THR A 427 0.77 0.64 -7.17
N PHE A 428 1.39 0.79 -5.99
CA PHE A 428 1.83 2.08 -5.49
C PHE A 428 3.19 2.47 -6.06
N ALA A 429 3.40 3.76 -6.31
CA ALA A 429 4.65 4.30 -6.86
C ALA A 429 5.88 4.04 -5.96
N GLY A 430 5.69 3.95 -4.64
CA GLY A 430 6.74 3.59 -3.67
C GLY A 430 6.86 2.07 -3.40
N GLY A 431 6.21 1.25 -4.22
CA GLY A 431 6.14 -0.20 -4.06
C GLY A 431 4.98 -0.69 -3.20
N GLY A 432 4.72 -1.98 -3.33
CA GLY A 432 3.57 -2.67 -2.73
C GLY A 432 2.33 -2.60 -3.62
N THR A 433 1.40 -3.51 -3.34
CA THR A 433 0.16 -3.66 -4.10
C THR A 433 -1.02 -3.88 -3.17
N THR A 434 -2.20 -3.55 -3.65
CA THR A 434 -3.45 -3.87 -2.96
C THR A 434 -4.54 -4.14 -4.00
N SER A 435 -5.57 -4.92 -3.66
CA SER A 435 -6.54 -5.39 -4.64
C SER A 435 -7.97 -5.29 -4.13
N ARG A 436 -8.84 -4.56 -4.83
CA ARG A 436 -10.22 -4.29 -4.41
C ARG A 436 -11.23 -4.95 -5.36
N ALA A 437 -12.26 -5.54 -4.79
CA ALA A 437 -13.35 -6.12 -5.56
C ALA A 437 -14.53 -5.15 -5.64
N VAL A 438 -15.15 -5.07 -6.82
CA VAL A 438 -16.34 -4.27 -7.07
C VAL A 438 -17.34 -5.14 -7.84
N LEU A 439 -18.59 -5.15 -7.38
CA LEU A 439 -19.72 -5.68 -8.12
C LEU A 439 -20.31 -4.55 -8.96
N LEU A 440 -20.34 -4.74 -10.26
CA LEU A 440 -20.87 -3.82 -11.25
C LEU A 440 -22.19 -4.36 -11.79
N THR A 441 -23.24 -3.55 -11.69
CA THR A 441 -24.58 -3.84 -12.24
C THR A 441 -25.02 -2.69 -13.14
N PRO A 442 -26.01 -2.82 -14.03
CA PRO A 442 -26.48 -1.69 -14.83
C PRO A 442 -26.90 -0.45 -14.03
N ARG A 443 -27.28 -0.63 -12.75
CA ARG A 443 -27.82 0.45 -11.90
C ARG A 443 -26.85 0.95 -10.84
N ALA A 444 -25.83 0.17 -10.48
CA ALA A 444 -24.96 0.50 -9.35
C ALA A 444 -23.57 -0.12 -9.44
N GLU A 445 -22.59 0.55 -8.85
CA GLU A 445 -21.29 0.02 -8.48
C GLU A 445 -21.23 -0.20 -6.97
N GLN A 446 -20.88 -1.40 -6.52
CA GLN A 446 -20.77 -1.72 -5.10
C GLN A 446 -19.38 -2.25 -4.76
N ALA A 447 -18.64 -1.53 -3.93
CA ALA A 447 -17.39 -2.04 -3.37
C ALA A 447 -17.69 -3.24 -2.45
N THR A 448 -17.01 -4.36 -2.71
CA THR A 448 -17.29 -5.65 -2.05
C THR A 448 -16.09 -6.16 -1.24
N GLY A 449 -15.10 -5.29 -1.01
CA GLY A 449 -13.96 -5.58 -0.15
C GLY A 449 -12.66 -5.83 -0.91
N TRP A 450 -11.86 -6.75 -0.39
CA TRP A 450 -10.56 -7.12 -0.94
C TRP A 450 -10.70 -8.37 -1.82
N CYS A 451 -9.81 -8.52 -2.80
CA CYS A 451 -9.69 -9.73 -3.62
C CYS A 451 -8.23 -10.17 -3.73
N ASP A 452 -8.00 -11.46 -3.90
CA ASP A 452 -6.70 -12.02 -4.26
C ASP A 452 -6.61 -12.18 -5.78
N GLU A 453 -5.50 -11.77 -6.40
CA GLU A 453 -5.31 -11.97 -7.84
C GLU A 453 -5.08 -13.41 -8.25
N ALA A 454 -4.46 -14.21 -7.39
CA ALA A 454 -4.23 -15.61 -7.70
C ALA A 454 -5.53 -16.43 -7.63
N ARG A 455 -6.42 -16.09 -6.70
CA ARG A 455 -7.66 -16.81 -6.42
C ARG A 455 -8.78 -15.80 -6.10
N PRO A 456 -9.27 -15.05 -7.10
CA PRO A 456 -10.20 -13.96 -6.85
C PRO A 456 -11.54 -14.52 -6.40
N VAL A 457 -11.96 -14.05 -5.23
CA VAL A 457 -13.26 -14.29 -4.62
C VAL A 457 -13.67 -13.03 -3.88
N ALA A 458 -14.96 -12.70 -3.94
CA ALA A 458 -15.53 -11.65 -3.15
C ALA A 458 -17.00 -11.95 -2.87
N GLY A 459 -17.52 -11.33 -1.82
CA GLY A 459 -18.93 -11.42 -1.48
C GLY A 459 -19.39 -10.17 -0.74
N ALA A 460 -20.68 -9.87 -0.85
CA ALA A 460 -21.28 -8.74 -0.18
C ALA A 460 -22.78 -8.96 0.01
N TRP A 461 -23.34 -8.26 0.99
CA TRP A 461 -24.78 -8.03 1.05
C TRP A 461 -25.21 -7.15 -0.10
N TRP A 462 -26.13 -7.65 -0.90
CA TRP A 462 -26.68 -6.97 -2.05
C TRP A 462 -28.20 -6.89 -1.90
N ARG A 463 -28.77 -5.73 -2.25
CA ARG A 463 -30.20 -5.50 -2.23
C ARG A 463 -30.74 -5.61 -3.64
N ALA A 464 -31.65 -6.56 -3.84
CA ALA A 464 -32.30 -6.75 -5.12
C ALA A 464 -33.20 -5.56 -5.50
N PRO A 465 -33.53 -5.39 -6.78
CA PRO A 465 -34.54 -4.42 -7.21
C PRO A 465 -35.90 -4.60 -6.51
N SER A 466 -36.25 -5.83 -6.15
CA SER A 466 -37.45 -6.15 -5.37
C SER A 466 -37.38 -5.68 -3.91
N GLY A 467 -36.24 -5.15 -3.47
CA GLY A 467 -36.01 -4.69 -2.09
C GLY A 467 -35.44 -5.75 -1.15
N ARG A 468 -35.45 -7.02 -1.56
CA ARG A 468 -34.97 -8.17 -0.77
C ARG A 468 -33.45 -8.20 -0.66
N TRP A 469 -32.93 -8.49 0.53
CA TRP A 469 -31.50 -8.69 0.72
C TRP A 469 -31.07 -10.11 0.40
N ALA A 470 -29.87 -10.24 -0.15
CA ALA A 470 -29.16 -11.50 -0.25
C ALA A 470 -27.67 -11.26 -0.10
N TYR A 471 -27.00 -12.17 0.58
CA TYR A 471 -25.54 -12.21 0.53
C TYR A 471 -25.16 -13.03 -0.69
N ILE A 472 -24.43 -12.40 -1.60
CA ILE A 472 -23.96 -13.03 -2.82
C ILE A 472 -22.44 -13.09 -2.80
N ALA A 473 -21.88 -14.19 -3.28
CA ALA A 473 -20.44 -14.36 -3.42
C ALA A 473 -20.10 -15.10 -4.71
N ALA A 474 -19.03 -14.68 -5.36
CA ALA A 474 -18.55 -15.29 -6.59
C ALA A 474 -17.04 -15.48 -6.52
N ALA A 475 -16.54 -16.48 -7.25
CA ALA A 475 -15.12 -16.75 -7.44
C ALA A 475 -14.83 -16.92 -8.94
N ARG A 476 -13.54 -17.00 -9.29
CA ARG A 476 -13.10 -17.38 -10.65
C ARG A 476 -13.74 -18.71 -11.07
N ARG A 477 -13.95 -18.92 -12.38
CA ARG A 477 -14.67 -20.09 -12.95
C ARG A 477 -14.15 -21.47 -12.52
N ASP A 478 -12.86 -21.59 -12.21
CA ASP A 478 -12.18 -22.80 -11.74
C ASP A 478 -12.15 -22.95 -10.20
N LEU A 479 -12.82 -22.05 -9.48
CA LEU A 479 -12.88 -22.03 -8.03
C LEU A 479 -14.33 -22.14 -7.55
N THR A 480 -14.51 -22.74 -6.38
CA THR A 480 -15.84 -22.83 -5.76
C THR A 480 -15.97 -21.80 -4.63
N PRO A 481 -16.91 -20.84 -4.71
CA PRO A 481 -17.12 -19.90 -3.62
C PRO A 481 -17.77 -20.59 -2.41
N SER A 482 -17.28 -20.26 -1.23
CA SER A 482 -17.78 -20.65 0.09
C SER A 482 -18.00 -19.41 0.95
N VAL A 483 -18.78 -19.57 2.01
CA VAL A 483 -19.10 -18.49 2.94
C VAL A 483 -18.92 -18.97 4.38
N ASP A 484 -18.17 -18.18 5.16
CA ASP A 484 -18.04 -18.36 6.60
C ASP A 484 -19.18 -17.62 7.31
N GLY A 485 -19.74 -18.20 8.38
CA GLY A 485 -20.79 -17.58 9.21
C GLY A 485 -22.06 -18.42 9.41
N ARG A 486 -22.06 -19.71 9.05
CA ARG A 486 -23.16 -20.67 9.26
C ARG A 486 -24.54 -20.14 8.79
N PRO A 487 -24.68 -19.79 7.51
CA PRO A 487 -25.97 -19.37 6.98
C PRO A 487 -27.00 -20.51 7.08
N ARG A 488 -28.28 -20.17 7.29
CA ARG A 488 -29.38 -21.14 7.41
C ARG A 488 -29.61 -21.94 6.12
N SER A 489 -29.39 -21.30 4.98
CA SER A 489 -29.49 -21.92 3.66
C SER A 489 -28.48 -21.30 2.70
N ILE A 490 -27.96 -22.14 1.81
CA ILE A 490 -27.04 -21.75 0.74
C ILE A 490 -27.58 -22.34 -0.54
N SER A 491 -27.65 -21.52 -1.58
CA SER A 491 -27.90 -21.99 -2.94
C SER A 491 -26.74 -21.56 -3.85
N ARG A 492 -26.51 -22.31 -4.93
CA ARG A 492 -25.49 -21.99 -5.94
C ARG A 492 -26.12 -22.04 -7.32
N ARG A 493 -25.90 -21.01 -8.12
CA ARG A 493 -26.38 -20.93 -9.52
C ARG A 493 -25.37 -20.16 -10.36
N GLY A 494 -24.90 -20.75 -11.47
CA GLY A 494 -24.00 -20.06 -12.39
C GLY A 494 -22.69 -19.56 -11.75
N GLY A 495 -22.10 -20.32 -10.83
CA GLY A 495 -20.90 -19.92 -10.09
C GLY A 495 -21.12 -18.83 -9.03
N LEU A 496 -22.38 -18.40 -8.81
CA LEU A 496 -22.77 -17.49 -7.75
C LEU A 496 -23.29 -18.29 -6.54
N LEU A 497 -22.73 -18.03 -5.36
CA LEU A 497 -23.27 -18.45 -4.07
C LEU A 497 -24.26 -17.41 -3.59
N ILE A 498 -25.44 -17.86 -3.13
CA ILE A 498 -26.53 -17.00 -2.65
C ILE A 498 -26.99 -17.49 -1.28
N VAL A 499 -26.95 -16.60 -0.29
CA VAL A 499 -27.58 -16.77 1.02
C VAL A 499 -28.75 -15.79 1.11
N PRO A 500 -30.00 -16.29 1.26
CA PRO A 500 -31.16 -15.43 1.44
C PRO A 500 -31.02 -14.54 2.68
N GLY A 501 -31.29 -13.24 2.52
CA GLY A 501 -31.37 -12.26 3.61
C GLY A 501 -32.82 -11.95 4.00
N PRO A 502 -33.01 -11.14 5.06
CA PRO A 502 -34.31 -10.66 5.49
C PRO A 502 -34.93 -9.68 4.48
N ASP A 503 -36.26 -9.63 4.43
CA ASP A 503 -36.99 -8.50 3.86
C ASP A 503 -36.99 -7.35 4.88
N SER A 504 -35.97 -6.51 4.79
CA SER A 504 -35.80 -5.34 5.64
C SER A 504 -35.30 -4.16 4.82
N PRO A 505 -35.72 -2.92 5.13
CA PRO A 505 -35.14 -1.74 4.51
C PRO A 505 -33.65 -1.55 4.89
N HIS A 506 -33.21 -2.13 6.02
CA HIS A 506 -31.85 -1.98 6.52
C HIS A 506 -30.94 -3.13 6.10
N SER A 507 -29.66 -2.82 5.92
CA SER A 507 -28.64 -3.84 5.63
C SER A 507 -28.54 -4.83 6.79
N PRO A 508 -28.45 -6.14 6.52
CA PRO A 508 -28.31 -7.14 7.57
C PRO A 508 -27.03 -6.94 8.40
N SER A 509 -27.12 -7.13 9.72
CA SER A 509 -25.98 -7.05 10.64
C SER A 509 -25.10 -8.29 10.63
N ALA A 510 -25.54 -9.38 10.01
CA ALA A 510 -24.79 -10.63 9.95
C ALA A 510 -23.52 -10.46 9.10
N THR A 511 -22.36 -10.79 9.68
CA THR A 511 -21.08 -10.70 8.99
C THR A 511 -20.75 -12.03 8.33
N PHE A 512 -20.70 -12.02 6.99
CA PHE A 512 -20.26 -13.16 6.19
C PHE A 512 -18.92 -12.85 5.53
N THR A 513 -18.05 -13.86 5.43
CA THR A 513 -16.78 -13.76 4.71
C THR A 513 -16.77 -14.75 3.56
N ALA A 514 -16.55 -14.26 2.34
CA ALA A 514 -16.41 -15.13 1.18
C ALA A 514 -14.99 -15.73 1.13
N SER A 515 -14.91 -17.02 0.82
CA SER A 515 -13.66 -17.74 0.55
C SER A 515 -13.84 -18.63 -0.68
N ALA A 516 -12.73 -19.17 -1.21
CA ALA A 516 -12.76 -20.03 -2.37
C ALA A 516 -11.84 -21.24 -2.19
N HIS A 517 -12.30 -22.39 -2.66
CA HIS A 517 -11.59 -23.66 -2.66
C HIS A 517 -11.30 -24.10 -4.08
#